data_AF-A0A2E6WTC4-F1
#
_entry.id   AF-A0A2E6WTC4-F1
#
_cell.length_a   1.000
_cell.length_b   1.000
_cell.length_c   1.000
_cell.angle_alpha   90.00
_cell.angle_beta   90.00
_cell.angle_gamma   90.00
#
_symmetry.space_group_name_H-M   'P 1'
#
loop_
_entity.id
_entity.type
_entity.pdbx_description
1 polymer ?
#
loop_
_entity_poly.entity_id
_entity_poly.type
_entity_poly.pdbx_seq_one_letter_code
_entity_poly.pdbx_strand_id
1 'polypeptide(L)'
;MSQINMMSKVSIIGCGNSGSKIAINFANIGYQIDIIDINYKNLMKLPQNLISEGYLNPMVGNAMNILELKNLIDPDCNTCIILTGNDSTNALISQIFKNEFNISKIICKINDQITNELYSNLGFITINQNDLFNKKLLDLFESN
;
A
#
# COMPACT_ATOMS: atom_id res chain seq x y z
N MET A 1 15.03 20.84 -23.92
CA MET A 1 14.54 19.44 -23.94
C MET A 1 14.01 19.14 -22.56
N SER A 2 12.69 19.05 -22.46
CA SER A 2 11.94 18.87 -21.22
C SER A 2 12.37 17.56 -20.52
N GLN A 3 12.80 17.65 -19.27
CA GLN A 3 12.76 16.50 -18.38
C GLN A 3 11.30 16.04 -18.32
N ILE A 4 11.02 14.88 -18.91
CA ILE A 4 9.80 14.13 -18.63
C ILE A 4 9.84 13.88 -17.13
N ASN A 5 8.94 14.53 -16.39
CA ASN A 5 8.80 14.30 -14.96
C ASN A 5 8.32 12.85 -14.82
N MET A 6 9.20 11.93 -14.45
CA MET A 6 8.84 10.52 -14.24
C MET A 6 7.77 10.50 -13.13
N MET A 7 6.52 10.25 -13.50
CA MET A 7 5.46 9.99 -12.54
C MET A 7 5.86 8.74 -11.76
N SER A 8 6.12 8.93 -10.46
CA SER A 8 6.53 7.83 -9.59
C SER A 8 5.35 6.88 -9.41
N LYS A 9 5.60 5.58 -9.61
CA LYS A 9 4.58 4.54 -9.56
C LYS A 9 4.59 3.82 -8.21
N VAL A 10 3.42 3.58 -7.64
CA VAL A 10 3.25 2.91 -6.35
C VAL A 10 2.17 1.84 -6.49
N SER A 11 2.47 0.62 -6.04
CA SER A 11 1.44 -0.42 -5.90
C SER A 11 0.83 -0.37 -4.50
N ILE A 12 -0.50 -0.45 -4.41
CA ILE A 12 -1.23 -0.52 -3.16
C ILE A 12 -2.06 -1.80 -3.14
N ILE A 13 -1.91 -2.61 -2.10
CA ILE A 13 -2.65 -3.85 -1.90
C ILE A 13 -3.68 -3.67 -0.80
N GLY A 14 -4.93 -3.93 -1.13
CA GLY A 14 -6.08 -3.70 -0.28
C GLY A 14 -6.70 -2.33 -0.52
N CYS A 15 -7.85 -2.30 -1.19
CA CYS A 15 -8.69 -1.13 -1.38
C CYS A 15 -9.74 -1.00 -0.26
N GLY A 16 -9.35 -1.29 0.99
CA GLY A 16 -10.18 -1.04 2.17
C GLY A 16 -10.32 0.45 2.49
N ASN A 17 -10.80 0.80 3.69
CA ASN A 17 -10.98 2.21 4.09
C ASN A 17 -9.69 3.03 4.02
N SER A 18 -8.57 2.47 4.50
CA SER A 18 -7.27 3.14 4.45
C SER A 18 -6.71 3.16 3.03
N GLY A 19 -6.71 2.02 2.35
CA GLY A 19 -6.10 1.87 1.03
C GLY A 19 -6.72 2.77 -0.04
N SER A 20 -8.06 2.86 -0.11
CA SER A 20 -8.70 3.74 -1.09
C SER A 20 -8.40 5.22 -0.83
N LYS A 21 -8.40 5.66 0.44
CA LYS A 21 -8.09 7.04 0.79
C LYS A 21 -6.64 7.39 0.47
N ILE A 22 -5.71 6.50 0.80
CA ILE A 22 -4.28 6.70 0.50
C ILE A 22 -4.05 6.74 -1.01
N ALA A 23 -4.65 5.82 -1.77
CA ALA A 23 -4.56 5.81 -3.23
C ALA A 23 -5.06 7.11 -3.86
N ILE A 24 -6.23 7.58 -3.45
CA ILE A 24 -6.80 8.84 -3.95
C ILE A 24 -5.89 10.02 -3.60
N ASN A 25 -5.39 10.09 -2.36
CA ASN A 25 -4.50 11.17 -1.94
C ASN A 25 -3.19 11.19 -2.74
N PHE A 26 -2.60 10.02 -2.99
CA PHE A 26 -1.36 9.90 -3.76
C PHE A 26 -1.60 10.24 -5.25
N ALA A 27 -2.71 9.79 -5.82
CA ALA A 27 -3.12 10.14 -7.17
C ALA A 27 -3.30 11.66 -7.35
N ASN A 28 -3.95 12.32 -6.39
CA ASN A 28 -4.17 13.77 -6.42
C ASN A 28 -2.89 14.60 -6.35
N ILE A 29 -1.79 14.05 -5.81
CA ILE A 29 -0.47 14.71 -5.79
C ILE A 29 0.43 14.23 -6.94
N GLY A 30 -0.11 13.48 -7.91
CA GLY A 30 0.53 13.15 -9.19
C GLY A 30 1.21 11.78 -9.28
N TYR A 31 1.05 10.88 -8.30
CA TYR A 31 1.53 9.51 -8.41
C TYR A 31 0.59 8.65 -9.27
N GLN A 32 1.15 7.65 -9.96
CA GLN A 32 0.35 6.58 -10.56
C GLN A 32 0.23 5.41 -9.59
N ILE A 33 -1.01 4.99 -9.34
CA ILE A 33 -1.33 3.98 -8.35
C ILE A 33 -1.96 2.77 -9.01
N ASP A 34 -1.26 1.64 -8.97
CA ASP A 34 -1.88 0.33 -9.21
C ASP A 34 -2.50 -0.13 -7.89
N ILE A 35 -3.83 -0.18 -7.80
CA ILE A 35 -4.53 -0.58 -6.58
C ILE A 35 -5.20 -1.93 -6.76
N ILE A 36 -4.76 -2.91 -5.97
CA ILE A 36 -5.17 -4.31 -6.08
C ILE A 36 -6.06 -4.67 -4.89
N ASP A 37 -7.23 -5.27 -5.14
CA ASP A 37 -8.06 -5.86 -4.09
C ASP A 37 -8.73 -7.14 -4.60
N ILE A 38 -8.88 -8.14 -3.74
CA ILE A 38 -9.56 -9.40 -4.08
C ILE A 38 -11.06 -9.18 -4.27
N ASN A 39 -11.63 -8.19 -3.59
CA ASN A 39 -13.04 -7.85 -3.65
C ASN A 39 -13.26 -6.67 -4.60
N TYR A 40 -13.77 -6.95 -5.80
CA TYR A 40 -14.12 -5.94 -6.80
C TYR A 40 -15.00 -4.80 -6.26
N LYS A 41 -15.90 -5.07 -5.30
CA LYS A 41 -16.77 -4.03 -4.71
C LYS A 41 -15.96 -2.94 -4.01
N ASN A 42 -14.80 -3.27 -3.45
CA ASN A 42 -13.91 -2.29 -2.84
C ASN A 42 -13.29 -1.33 -3.87
N LEU A 43 -13.14 -1.75 -5.13
CA LEU A 43 -12.58 -0.92 -6.19
C LEU A 43 -13.63 0.06 -6.76
N MET A 44 -14.92 -0.30 -6.69
CA MET A 44 -16.02 0.53 -7.22
C MET A 44 -16.23 1.88 -6.53
N LYS A 45 -15.64 2.09 -5.35
CA LYS A 45 -15.67 3.38 -4.65
C LYS A 45 -14.57 4.34 -5.11
N LEU A 46 -13.67 3.92 -6.00
CA LEU A 46 -12.60 4.78 -6.51
C LEU A 46 -13.18 5.80 -7.50
N PRO A 47 -12.68 7.04 -7.50
CA PRO A 47 -13.24 8.12 -8.30
C PRO A 47 -12.90 7.92 -9.79
N GLN A 48 -13.94 7.93 -10.64
CA GLN A 48 -13.82 7.62 -12.06
C GLN A 48 -12.92 8.61 -12.82
N ASN A 49 -12.88 9.88 -12.41
CA ASN A 49 -12.05 10.89 -13.06
C ASN A 49 -10.55 10.54 -12.95
N LEU A 50 -10.07 10.14 -11.76
CA LEU A 50 -8.67 9.76 -11.57
C LEU A 50 -8.31 8.47 -12.31
N ILE A 51 -9.29 7.58 -12.54
CA ILE A 51 -9.11 6.39 -13.36
C ILE A 51 -8.98 6.78 -14.83
N SER A 52 -9.90 7.61 -15.35
CA SER A 52 -9.87 8.06 -16.74
C SER A 52 -8.64 8.90 -17.09
N GLU A 53 -8.12 9.64 -16.11
CA GLU A 53 -6.89 10.44 -16.25
C GLU A 53 -5.61 9.59 -16.12
N GLY A 54 -5.73 8.30 -15.74
CA GLY A 54 -4.60 7.37 -15.66
C GLY A 54 -3.76 7.48 -14.38
N TYR A 55 -4.28 8.13 -13.33
CA TYR A 55 -3.63 8.20 -12.01
C TYR A 55 -3.98 7.00 -11.12
N LEU A 56 -5.17 6.43 -11.28
CA LEU A 56 -5.60 5.22 -10.57
C LEU A 56 -5.84 4.07 -11.56
N ASN A 57 -5.22 2.94 -11.31
CA ASN A 57 -5.42 1.71 -12.06
C ASN A 57 -5.95 0.61 -11.12
N PRO A 58 -7.28 0.43 -11.02
CA PRO A 58 -7.88 -0.57 -10.16
C PRO A 58 -7.80 -1.97 -10.77
N MET A 59 -7.34 -2.93 -9.99
CA MET A 59 -7.13 -4.31 -10.43
C MET A 59 -7.75 -5.29 -9.43
N VAL A 60 -8.51 -6.25 -9.93
CA VAL A 60 -9.01 -7.35 -9.09
C VAL A 60 -7.91 -8.39 -9.00
N GLY A 61 -7.53 -8.77 -7.79
CA GLY A 61 -6.71 -9.96 -7.63
C GLY A 61 -6.37 -10.39 -6.22
N ASN A 62 -5.98 -11.66 -6.09
CA ASN A 62 -5.54 -12.24 -4.82
C ASN A 62 -4.04 -12.01 -4.60
N ALA A 63 -3.70 -11.16 -3.63
CA ALA A 63 -2.32 -10.85 -3.31
C ALA A 63 -1.51 -11.98 -2.63
N MET A 64 -2.14 -13.12 -2.32
CA MET A 64 -1.41 -14.34 -1.92
C MET A 64 -1.10 -15.26 -3.10
N ASN A 65 -1.67 -14.99 -4.28
CA ASN A 65 -1.42 -15.78 -5.49
C ASN A 65 -0.30 -15.13 -6.32
N ILE A 66 0.91 -15.68 -6.19
CA ILE A 66 2.12 -15.14 -6.84
C ILE A 66 1.97 -15.06 -8.36
N LEU A 67 1.37 -16.08 -8.99
CA LEU A 67 1.21 -16.11 -10.45
C LEU A 67 0.29 -15.01 -10.94
N GLU A 68 -0.75 -14.71 -10.18
CA GLU A 68 -1.68 -13.63 -10.47
C GLU A 68 -1.00 -12.27 -10.29
N LEU A 69 -0.29 -12.07 -9.17
CA LEU A 69 0.44 -10.84 -8.90
C LEU A 69 1.53 -10.53 -9.93
N LYS A 70 2.24 -11.54 -10.45
CA LYS A 70 3.26 -11.35 -11.51
C LYS A 70 2.67 -10.78 -12.80
N ASN A 71 1.37 -10.95 -13.04
CA ASN A 71 0.67 -10.36 -14.18
C ASN A 71 0.06 -8.99 -13.88
N LEU A 72 -0.15 -8.65 -12.60
CA LEU A 72 -0.78 -7.39 -12.18
C LEU A 72 0.25 -6.30 -11.86
N ILE A 73 1.36 -6.68 -11.24
CA ILE A 73 2.36 -5.72 -10.76
C ILE A 73 3.30 -5.35 -11.89
N ASP A 74 3.45 -4.05 -12.09
CA ASP A 74 4.45 -3.50 -13.00
C ASP A 74 5.87 -3.88 -12.53
N PRO A 75 6.71 -4.50 -13.40
CA PRO A 75 8.09 -4.83 -13.09
C PRO A 75 8.94 -3.62 -12.65
N ASP A 76 8.59 -2.41 -13.09
CA ASP A 76 9.31 -1.17 -12.75
C ASP A 76 8.80 -0.54 -11.44
N CYS A 77 7.81 -1.13 -10.79
CA CYS A 77 7.32 -0.67 -9.49
C CYS A 77 8.39 -0.84 -8.42
N ASN A 78 8.81 0.27 -7.80
CA ASN A 78 9.87 0.27 -6.79
C ASN A 78 9.33 0.37 -5.34
N THR A 79 8.04 0.65 -5.18
CA THR A 79 7.38 0.87 -3.89
C THR A 79 6.02 0.17 -3.82
N CYS A 80 5.82 -0.64 -2.79
CA CYS A 80 4.54 -1.29 -2.50
C CYS A 80 4.04 -0.98 -1.10
N ILE A 81 2.74 -0.68 -0.97
CA ILE A 81 2.06 -0.42 0.30
C ILE A 81 0.98 -1.48 0.53
N ILE A 82 1.04 -2.19 1.65
CA ILE A 82 0.19 -3.35 1.94
C ILE A 82 -0.76 -2.99 3.09
N LEU A 83 -2.05 -2.88 2.76
CA LEU A 83 -3.10 -2.26 3.56
C LEU A 83 -4.37 -3.11 3.62
N THR A 84 -4.25 -4.43 3.55
CA THR A 84 -5.42 -5.31 3.75
C THR A 84 -5.94 -5.20 5.18
N GLY A 85 -7.12 -5.76 5.42
CA GLY A 85 -7.78 -5.74 6.74
C GLY A 85 -7.19 -6.71 7.77
N ASN A 86 -6.18 -7.52 7.42
CA ASN A 86 -5.62 -8.53 8.30
C ASN A 86 -4.09 -8.37 8.40
N ASP A 87 -3.59 -8.28 9.62
CA ASP A 87 -2.15 -8.06 9.88
C ASP A 87 -1.29 -9.23 9.41
N SER A 88 -1.70 -10.48 9.69
CA SER A 88 -0.98 -11.67 9.23
C SER A 88 -0.92 -11.76 7.71
N THR A 89 -2.01 -11.39 7.02
CA THR A 89 -2.05 -11.26 5.56
C THR A 89 -1.06 -10.20 5.07
N ASN A 90 -1.03 -9.02 5.70
CA ASN A 90 -0.11 -7.96 5.31
C ASN A 90 1.35 -8.39 5.49
N ALA A 91 1.64 -9.08 6.59
CA ALA A 91 2.95 -9.62 6.90
C ALA A 91 3.39 -10.66 5.84
N LEU A 92 2.54 -11.65 5.56
CA LEU A 92 2.81 -12.68 4.55
C LEU A 92 3.02 -12.09 3.15
N ILE A 93 2.15 -11.17 2.73
CA ILE A 93 2.29 -10.50 1.42
C ILE A 93 3.61 -9.72 1.37
N SER A 94 4.03 -9.08 2.47
CA SER A 94 5.32 -8.36 2.51
C SER A 94 6.49 -9.31 2.23
N GLN A 95 6.47 -10.52 2.79
CA GLN A 95 7.50 -11.53 2.54
C GLN A 95 7.50 -12.01 1.08
N ILE A 96 6.30 -12.27 0.53
CA ILE A 96 6.16 -12.63 -0.89
C ILE A 96 6.77 -11.53 -1.76
N PHE A 97 6.43 -10.27 -1.48
CA PHE A 97 6.93 -9.12 -2.25
C PHE A 97 8.45 -8.98 -2.18
N LYS A 98 9.04 -9.18 -1.00
CA LYS A 98 10.49 -9.10 -0.81
C LYS A 98 11.25 -10.21 -1.54
N ASN A 99 10.64 -11.39 -1.68
CA ASN A 99 11.31 -12.55 -2.27
C ASN A 99 11.06 -12.70 -3.78
N GLU A 100 9.88 -12.33 -4.25
CA GLU A 100 9.44 -12.59 -5.63
C GLU A 100 9.52 -11.36 -6.55
N PHE A 101 9.65 -10.16 -6.00
CA PHE A 101 9.62 -8.90 -6.76
C PHE A 101 10.82 -8.01 -6.41
N ASN A 102 11.30 -7.24 -7.39
CA ASN A 102 12.44 -6.33 -7.21
C ASN A 102 12.00 -4.98 -6.61
N ILE A 103 11.22 -5.02 -5.52
CA ILE A 103 10.63 -3.84 -4.90
C ILE A 103 11.54 -3.37 -3.76
N SER A 104 12.17 -2.21 -3.95
CA SER A 104 13.12 -1.63 -2.99
C SER A 104 12.47 -1.15 -1.68
N LYS A 105 11.17 -0.83 -1.70
CA LYS A 105 10.45 -0.25 -0.57
C LYS A 105 9.10 -0.93 -0.36
N ILE A 106 9.01 -1.77 0.66
CA ILE A 106 7.78 -2.46 1.06
C ILE A 106 7.33 -1.89 2.40
N ILE A 107 6.13 -1.30 2.40
CA ILE A 107 5.51 -0.71 3.59
C ILE A 107 4.26 -1.52 3.92
N CYS A 108 4.12 -2.00 5.15
CA CYS A 108 2.93 -2.76 5.54
C CYS A 108 2.31 -2.25 6.85
N LYS A 109 0.97 -2.23 6.88
CA LYS A 109 0.24 -1.91 8.10
C LYS A 109 0.12 -3.18 8.96
N ILE A 110 0.63 -3.13 10.19
CA ILE A 110 0.55 -4.21 11.17
C ILE A 110 0.22 -3.58 12.52
N ASN A 111 -0.96 -3.84 13.05
CA ASN A 111 -1.44 -3.28 14.32
C ASN A 111 -1.14 -4.18 15.51
N ASP A 112 -1.05 -5.49 15.31
CA ASP A 112 -0.60 -6.45 16.32
C ASP A 112 0.86 -6.17 16.68
N GLN A 113 1.11 -5.85 17.95
CA GLN A 113 2.41 -5.38 18.42
C GLN A 113 3.52 -6.42 18.23
N ILE A 114 3.23 -7.68 18.53
CA ILE A 114 4.21 -8.78 18.44
C ILE A 114 4.61 -8.98 16.97
N THR A 115 3.62 -9.02 16.07
CA THR A 115 3.86 -9.14 14.64
C THR A 115 4.62 -7.92 14.09
N ASN A 116 4.28 -6.72 14.55
CA ASN A 116 4.91 -5.46 14.14
C ASN A 116 6.41 -5.45 14.49
N GLU A 117 6.76 -5.80 15.73
CA GLU A 117 8.14 -5.89 16.21
C GLU A 117 8.94 -6.96 15.46
N LEU A 118 8.35 -8.14 15.27
CA LEU A 118 8.98 -9.22 14.51
C LEU A 118 9.33 -8.78 13.09
N TYR A 119 8.38 -8.18 12.37
CA TYR A 119 8.59 -7.78 10.98
C TYR A 119 9.51 -6.57 10.83
N SER A 120 9.45 -5.62 11.77
CA SER A 120 10.45 -4.54 11.86
C SER A 120 11.87 -5.11 11.98
N ASN A 121 12.06 -6.10 12.86
CA ASN A 121 13.37 -6.75 13.07
C ASN A 121 13.85 -7.54 11.84
N LEU A 122 12.93 -8.02 11.00
CA LEU A 122 13.23 -8.65 9.70
C LEU A 122 13.53 -7.63 8.57
N GLY A 123 13.55 -6.34 8.91
CA GLY A 123 13.87 -5.24 8.00
C GLY A 123 12.71 -4.76 7.13
N PHE A 124 11.46 -5.06 7.49
CA PHE A 124 10.30 -4.50 6.82
C PHE A 124 9.95 -3.12 7.41
N ILE A 125 9.45 -2.21 6.58
CA ILE A 125 8.89 -0.94 7.06
C ILE A 125 7.46 -1.22 7.50
N THR A 126 7.23 -1.30 8.80
CA THR A 126 5.91 -1.55 9.36
C THR A 126 5.30 -0.26 9.92
N ILE A 127 3.97 -0.15 9.85
CA ILE A 127 3.22 0.96 10.44
C ILE A 127 2.14 0.37 11.35
N ASN A 128 2.23 0.67 12.65
CA ASN A 128 1.18 0.40 13.60
C ASN A 128 0.30 1.65 13.79
N GLN A 129 -0.97 1.55 13.39
CA GLN A 129 -1.90 2.67 13.47
C GLN A 129 -2.22 3.05 14.93
N ASN A 130 -2.24 2.08 15.83
CA ASN A 130 -2.53 2.30 17.25
C ASN A 130 -1.39 3.08 17.91
N ASP A 131 -0.14 2.75 17.58
CA ASP A 131 1.02 3.49 18.08
C ASP A 131 1.03 4.93 17.60
N LEU A 132 0.73 5.17 16.32
CA LEU A 132 0.61 6.52 15.77
C LEU A 132 -0.52 7.31 16.44
N PHE A 133 -1.65 6.67 16.69
CA PHE A 133 -2.79 7.30 17.38
C PHE A 133 -2.44 7.66 18.82
N ASN A 134 -1.87 6.71 19.58
CA ASN A 134 -1.45 6.91 20.96
C ASN A 134 -0.40 8.01 21.06
N LYS A 135 0.61 7.99 20.20
CA LYS A 135 1.63 9.06 20.13
C LYS A 135 0.99 10.41 19.88
N LYS A 136 0.08 10.51 18.90
CA LYS A 136 -0.59 11.77 18.59
C LYS A 136 -1.41 12.30 19.76
N LEU A 137 -2.04 11.43 20.54
CA LEU A 137 -2.75 11.82 21.76
C LEU A 137 -1.77 12.34 22.83
N LEU A 138 -0.69 11.62 23.10
CA LEU A 138 0.33 12.05 24.08
C LEU A 138 0.92 13.42 23.73
N ASP A 139 1.29 13.63 22.46
CA ASP A 139 1.83 14.90 21.98
C ASP A 139 0.89 16.09 22.28
N LEU A 140 -0.43 15.88 22.24
CA LEU A 140 -1.42 16.93 22.54
C LEU A 140 -1.50 17.29 24.03
N PHE A 141 -1.19 16.36 24.93
CA PHE A 141 -1.19 16.61 26.38
C PHE A 141 0.17 17.12 26.90
N GLU A 142 1.27 16.74 26.24
CA GLU A 142 2.63 17.20 26.58
C GLU A 142 2.93 18.62 26.08
N SER A 143 2.14 19.14 25.14
CA SER A 143 2.31 20.49 24.58
C SER A 143 1.71 21.63 25.44
N ASN A 144 1.58 21.44 26.76
CA ASN A 144 1.15 22.49 27.72
C ASN A 144 2.32 23.05 28.52
#